data_AF-A0A1H5G6W7-F1
#
_entry.id   AF-A0A1H5G6W7-F1
#
_cell.length_a   1.000
_cell.length_b   1.000
_cell.length_c   1.000
_cell.angle_alpha   90.00
_cell.angle_beta   90.00
_cell.angle_gamma   90.00
#
_symmetry.space_group_name_H-M   'P 1'
#
loop_
_entity.id
_entity.type
_entity.pdbx_description
1 polymer ?
#
loop_
_entity_poly.entity_id
_entity_poly.type
_entity_poly.pdbx_seq_one_letter_code
_entity_poly.pdbx_strand_id
1 'polypeptide(L)'
;MGALFLGFVLSVFSLFLLLINSILFVSKVKKINNSTYSYVATYLVILFIVELFCNTIGYLYPGQNFYLSHFYFNAQFILLSIVFYRLFKSHKLKKLVILNYVIVTFIILGMYIYNNQLFWQFNLFEIAMTSVLLIIYALIHLSNTMGTKKKYFYLSVGMILYLLCSSLIFLFGNYELVFIEDPYIDIWIFNTLFYIVYQVFIFVEWNYINKNGLDD
;
A
#
# COMPACT_ATOMS: atom_id res chain seq x y z
N MET A 1 4.22 12.93 26.16
CA MET A 1 5.44 13.10 25.33
C MET A 1 5.94 11.79 24.71
N GLY A 2 5.93 10.65 25.42
CA GLY A 2 6.47 9.37 24.92
C GLY A 2 5.77 8.77 23.69
N ALA A 3 4.42 8.75 23.65
CA ALA A 3 3.68 8.08 22.57
C ALA A 3 3.81 8.79 21.20
N LEU A 4 3.72 10.11 21.16
CA LEU A 4 3.91 10.90 19.92
C LEU A 4 5.33 10.76 19.36
N PHE A 5 6.34 10.81 20.23
CA PHE A 5 7.73 10.59 19.83
C PHE A 5 7.94 9.18 19.28
N LEU A 6 7.36 8.17 19.93
CA LEU A 6 7.41 6.79 19.48
C LEU A 6 6.75 6.61 18.11
N GLY A 7 5.58 7.21 17.88
CA GLY A 7 4.91 7.21 16.57
C GLY A 7 5.78 7.81 15.46
N PHE A 8 6.41 8.96 15.73
CA PHE A 8 7.33 9.59 14.78
C PHE A 8 8.56 8.72 14.48
N VAL A 9 9.22 8.18 15.51
CA VAL A 9 10.39 7.29 15.34
C VAL A 9 10.03 6.05 14.52
N LEU A 10 8.88 5.44 14.78
CA LEU A 10 8.39 4.30 14.00
C LEU A 10 8.09 4.68 12.54
N SER A 11 7.55 5.88 12.31
CA SER A 11 7.29 6.39 10.96
C SER A 11 8.59 6.57 10.16
N VAL A 12 9.61 7.18 10.77
CA VAL A 12 10.94 7.33 10.14
C VAL A 12 11.59 5.98 9.89
N PHE A 13 11.47 5.05 10.84
CA PHE A 13 11.98 3.69 10.68
C PHE A 13 11.29 2.95 9.52
N SER A 14 9.97 3.08 9.39
CA SER A 14 9.22 2.44 8.31
C SER A 14 9.56 3.04 6.94
N LEU A 15 9.76 4.37 6.86
CA LEU A 15 10.28 5.05 5.67
C LEU A 15 11.67 4.54 5.27
N PHE A 16 12.55 4.29 6.24
CA PHE A 16 13.87 3.73 5.97
C PHE A 16 13.81 2.29 5.43
N LEU A 17 12.92 1.44 5.97
CA LEU A 17 12.68 0.10 5.42
C LEU A 17 12.17 0.14 3.98
N LEU A 18 11.23 1.05 3.70
CA LEU A 18 10.71 1.26 2.35
C LEU A 18 11.82 1.72 1.38
N LEU A 19 12.72 2.60 1.82
CA LEU A 19 13.89 3.02 1.05
C LEU A 19 14.81 1.83 0.74
N ILE A 20 15.14 1.02 1.74
CA ILE A 20 15.95 -0.18 1.57
C ILE A 20 15.31 -1.10 0.53
N ASN A 21 14.03 -1.44 0.71
CA ASN A 21 13.31 -2.30 -0.23
C ASN A 21 13.29 -1.72 -1.65
N SER A 22 13.06 -0.40 -1.79
CA SER A 22 13.10 0.28 -3.09
C SER A 22 14.46 0.13 -3.77
N ILE A 23 15.55 0.39 -3.06
CA ILE A 23 16.92 0.25 -3.59
C ILE A 23 17.21 -1.20 -3.97
N LEU A 24 16.85 -2.14 -3.10
CA LEU A 24 17.05 -3.57 -3.31
C LEU A 24 16.35 -4.06 -4.58
N PHE A 25 15.08 -3.71 -4.77
CA PHE A 25 14.34 -4.06 -5.99
C PHE A 25 14.92 -3.39 -7.22
N VAL A 26 15.14 -2.08 -7.20
CA VAL A 26 15.71 -1.33 -8.34
C VAL A 26 17.06 -1.91 -8.79
N SER A 27 17.93 -2.28 -7.84
CA SER A 27 19.27 -2.82 -8.13
C SER A 27 19.25 -4.11 -8.96
N LYS A 28 18.15 -4.86 -8.95
CA LYS A 28 18.02 -6.15 -9.64
C LYS A 28 17.10 -6.10 -10.86
N VAL A 29 16.47 -4.97 -11.18
CA VAL A 29 15.55 -4.84 -12.33
C VAL A 29 16.21 -5.29 -13.63
N LYS A 30 17.42 -4.79 -13.94
CA LYS A 30 18.15 -5.17 -15.16
C LYS A 30 18.57 -6.64 -15.18
N LYS A 31 18.93 -7.19 -14.01
CA LYS A 31 19.39 -8.59 -13.89
C LYS A 31 18.25 -9.58 -14.05
N ILE A 32 17.09 -9.29 -13.46
CA ILE A 32 15.93 -10.18 -13.47
C ILE A 32 15.17 -10.06 -14.80
N ASN A 33 15.18 -8.89 -15.44
CA ASN A 33 14.58 -8.65 -16.76
C ASN A 33 13.12 -9.13 -16.90
N ASN A 34 12.34 -9.00 -15.82
CA ASN A 34 10.92 -9.35 -15.79
C ASN A 34 10.09 -8.08 -15.62
N SER A 35 9.07 -7.89 -16.47
CA SER A 35 8.25 -6.69 -16.42
C SER A 35 7.51 -6.53 -15.09
N THR A 36 6.92 -7.60 -14.53
CA THR A 36 6.19 -7.55 -13.26
C THR A 36 7.12 -7.13 -12.12
N TYR A 37 8.36 -7.63 -12.12
CA TYR A 37 9.37 -7.23 -11.15
C TYR A 37 9.68 -5.74 -11.23
N SER A 38 9.79 -5.21 -12.46
CA SER A 38 10.00 -3.79 -12.70
C SER A 38 8.83 -2.93 -12.18
N TYR A 39 7.58 -3.37 -12.36
CA TYR A 39 6.43 -2.65 -11.79
C TYR A 39 6.39 -2.67 -10.27
N VAL A 40 6.81 -3.77 -9.62
CA VAL A 40 6.95 -3.82 -8.15
C VAL A 40 8.05 -2.85 -7.70
N ALA A 41 9.18 -2.77 -8.41
CA ALA A 41 10.24 -1.80 -8.10
C ALA A 41 9.73 -0.34 -8.23
N THR A 42 9.03 -0.03 -9.32
CA THR A 42 8.41 1.29 -9.54
C THR A 42 7.37 1.62 -8.46
N TYR A 43 6.56 0.64 -8.05
CA TYR A 43 5.63 0.75 -6.92
C TYR A 43 6.32 1.21 -5.65
N LEU A 44 7.41 0.55 -5.25
CA LEU A 44 8.15 0.89 -4.04
C LEU A 44 8.76 2.30 -4.11
N VAL A 45 9.35 2.65 -5.26
CA VAL A 45 9.95 3.98 -5.45
C VAL A 45 8.91 5.10 -5.38
N ILE A 46 7.76 4.93 -6.04
CA ILE A 46 6.70 5.94 -6.01
C ILE A 46 6.14 6.09 -4.59
N LEU A 47 5.90 4.98 -3.88
CA LEU A 47 5.46 5.07 -2.48
C LEU A 47 6.52 5.70 -1.58
N PHE A 48 7.81 5.41 -1.79
CA PHE A 48 8.88 6.06 -1.04
C PHE A 48 8.84 7.58 -1.21
N ILE A 49 8.64 8.08 -2.43
CA ILE A 49 8.54 9.51 -2.70
C ILE A 49 7.34 10.12 -1.97
N VAL A 50 6.16 9.51 -2.08
CA VAL A 50 4.94 10.00 -1.41
C VAL A 50 5.12 10.00 0.12
N GLU A 51 5.66 8.93 0.69
CA GLU A 51 5.86 8.78 2.13
C GLU A 51 6.91 9.76 2.67
N LEU A 52 7.96 10.03 1.89
CA LEU A 52 8.97 11.04 2.21
C LEU A 52 8.33 12.43 2.32
N PHE A 53 7.47 12.80 1.37
CA PHE A 53 6.70 14.06 1.45
C PHE A 53 5.74 14.05 2.65
N CYS A 54 5.05 12.94 2.90
CA CYS A 54 4.13 12.81 4.02
C CYS A 54 4.81 13.04 5.37
N ASN A 55 5.99 12.42 5.58
CA ASN A 55 6.79 12.58 6.79
C ASN A 55 7.40 14.00 6.88
N THR A 56 7.89 14.54 5.77
CA THR A 56 8.51 15.88 5.76
C THR A 56 7.49 16.96 6.08
N ILE A 57 6.33 16.94 5.40
CA ILE A 57 5.24 17.90 5.65
C ILE A 57 4.64 17.67 7.04
N GLY A 58 4.44 16.42 7.46
CA GLY A 58 3.93 16.11 8.80
C GLY A 58 4.84 16.62 9.92
N TYR A 59 6.16 16.66 9.69
CA TYR A 59 7.13 17.23 10.63
C TYR A 59 7.15 18.76 10.61
N LEU A 60 7.16 19.38 9.42
CA LEU A 60 7.23 20.85 9.28
C LEU A 60 5.90 21.55 9.59
N TYR A 61 4.78 20.93 9.22
CA TYR A 61 3.42 21.43 9.31
C TYR A 61 2.46 20.32 9.78
N PRO A 62 2.43 20.01 11.09
CA PRO A 62 1.61 18.93 11.63
C PRO A 62 0.13 19.03 11.21
N GLY A 63 -0.43 17.93 10.71
CA GLY A 63 -1.82 17.82 10.27
C GLY A 63 -2.13 18.36 8.86
N GLN A 64 -1.17 18.98 8.16
CA GLN A 64 -1.39 19.50 6.80
C GLN A 64 -1.06 18.48 5.69
N ASN A 65 -0.71 17.25 6.05
CA ASN A 65 -0.32 16.20 5.12
C ASN A 65 -1.48 15.27 4.68
N PHE A 66 -2.72 15.50 5.14
CA PHE A 66 -3.85 14.61 4.83
C PHE A 66 -4.12 14.44 3.35
N TYR A 67 -3.97 15.50 2.55
CA TYR A 67 -4.16 15.44 1.10
C TYR A 67 -3.16 14.48 0.42
N LEU A 68 -1.99 14.23 1.02
CA LEU A 68 -1.01 13.28 0.48
C LEU A 68 -1.48 11.83 0.57
N SER A 69 -2.44 11.53 1.45
CA SER A 69 -3.03 10.19 1.52
C SER A 69 -3.70 9.80 0.20
N HIS A 70 -4.34 10.74 -0.50
CA HIS A 70 -4.94 10.48 -1.81
C HIS A 70 -3.90 10.02 -2.83
N PHE A 71 -2.73 10.66 -2.83
CA PHE A 71 -1.63 10.25 -3.70
C PHE A 71 -1.11 8.87 -3.31
N TYR A 72 -1.01 8.59 -2.02
CA TYR A 72 -0.58 7.29 -1.52
C TYR A 72 -1.52 6.17 -1.96
N PHE A 73 -2.82 6.27 -1.64
CA PHE A 73 -3.80 5.22 -1.92
C PHE A 73 -4.05 5.05 -3.42
N ASN A 74 -4.14 6.13 -4.20
CA ASN A 74 -4.28 6.02 -5.65
C ASN A 74 -3.02 5.44 -6.31
N ALA A 75 -1.81 5.88 -5.92
CA ALA A 75 -0.58 5.30 -6.46
C ALA A 75 -0.45 3.82 -6.11
N GLN A 76 -0.76 3.46 -4.86
CA GLN A 76 -0.81 2.06 -4.42
C GLN A 76 -1.80 1.25 -5.26
N PHE A 77 -3.02 1.76 -5.45
CA PHE A 77 -4.06 1.10 -6.23
C PHE A 77 -3.67 0.90 -7.70
N ILE A 78 -3.18 1.95 -8.37
CA ILE A 78 -2.80 1.90 -9.78
C ILE A 78 -1.66 0.90 -10.00
N LEU A 79 -0.58 1.05 -9.25
CA LEU A 79 0.65 0.30 -9.49
C LEU A 79 0.46 -1.19 -9.15
N LEU A 80 -0.23 -1.49 -8.04
CA LEU A 80 -0.53 -2.87 -7.69
C LEU A 80 -1.60 -3.49 -8.61
N SER A 81 -2.56 -2.71 -9.11
CA SER A 81 -3.48 -3.20 -10.16
C SER A 81 -2.73 -3.61 -11.42
N ILE A 82 -1.70 -2.86 -11.83
CA ILE A 82 -0.83 -3.25 -12.97
C ILE A 82 -0.05 -4.54 -12.65
N VAL A 83 0.45 -4.68 -11.43
CA VAL A 83 1.11 -5.93 -10.98
C VAL A 83 0.15 -7.11 -11.08
N PHE A 84 -1.06 -7.02 -10.49
CA PHE A 84 -2.04 -8.11 -10.55
C PHE A 84 -2.54 -8.39 -11.96
N TYR A 85 -2.73 -7.37 -12.80
CA TYR A 85 -3.02 -7.54 -14.22
C TYR A 85 -1.99 -8.44 -14.92
N ARG A 86 -0.71 -8.30 -14.57
CA ARG A 86 0.37 -9.14 -15.14
C ARG A 86 0.43 -10.52 -14.50
N LEU A 87 0.09 -10.65 -13.22
CA LEU A 87 0.06 -11.94 -12.52
C LEU A 87 -1.10 -12.82 -12.98
N PHE A 88 -2.23 -12.24 -13.36
CA PHE A 88 -3.37 -13.00 -13.85
C PHE A 88 -3.16 -13.52 -15.26
N LYS A 89 -3.35 -14.83 -15.46
CA LYS A 89 -3.33 -15.46 -16.79
C LYS A 89 -4.65 -15.31 -17.54
N SER A 90 -5.79 -15.34 -16.81
CA SER A 90 -7.13 -15.26 -17.40
C SER A 90 -7.43 -13.87 -17.96
N HIS A 91 -7.84 -13.82 -19.24
CA HIS A 91 -8.29 -12.59 -19.89
C HIS A 91 -9.49 -11.94 -19.16
N LYS A 92 -10.37 -12.76 -18.57
CA LYS A 92 -11.53 -12.26 -17.80
C LYS A 92 -11.07 -11.47 -16.56
N LEU A 93 -10.10 -12.01 -15.82
CA LEU A 93 -9.54 -11.34 -14.63
C LEU A 93 -8.81 -10.05 -15.01
N LYS A 94 -8.02 -10.08 -16.08
CA LYS A 94 -7.35 -8.88 -16.63
C LYS A 94 -8.35 -7.77 -16.98
N LYS A 95 -9.43 -8.11 -17.68
CA LYS A 95 -10.49 -7.16 -18.03
C LYS A 95 -11.19 -6.61 -16.79
N LEU A 96 -11.42 -7.45 -15.78
CA LEU A 96 -12.01 -7.04 -14.51
C LEU A 96 -11.12 -6.03 -13.76
N VAL A 97 -9.79 -6.25 -13.73
CA VAL A 97 -8.85 -5.29 -13.13
C VAL A 97 -8.94 -3.92 -13.81
N ILE A 98 -8.94 -3.90 -15.14
CA ILE A 98 -9.06 -2.64 -15.90
C ILE A 98 -10.40 -1.96 -15.63
N LEU A 99 -11.50 -2.72 -15.68
CA LEU A 99 -12.85 -2.19 -15.47
C LEU A 99 -12.98 -1.55 -14.08
N ASN A 100 -12.54 -2.27 -13.04
CA ASN A 100 -12.59 -1.78 -11.66
C ASN A 100 -11.71 -0.54 -11.49
N TYR A 101 -10.51 -0.52 -12.08
CA TYR A 101 -9.64 0.65 -12.06
C TYR A 101 -10.35 1.88 -12.64
N VAL A 102 -10.93 1.74 -13.84
CA VAL A 102 -11.64 2.82 -14.53
C VAL A 102 -12.83 3.30 -13.72
N ILE A 103 -13.70 2.39 -13.25
CA ILE A 103 -14.91 2.74 -12.49
C ILE A 103 -14.54 3.46 -11.19
N VAL A 104 -13.62 2.91 -10.39
CA VAL A 104 -13.24 3.49 -9.10
C VAL A 104 -12.60 4.87 -9.29
N THR A 105 -11.74 5.03 -10.28
CA THR A 105 -11.12 6.33 -10.60
C THR A 105 -12.19 7.37 -10.95
N PHE A 106 -13.18 7.02 -11.78
CA PHE A 106 -14.26 7.94 -12.12
C PHE A 106 -15.15 8.30 -10.93
N ILE A 107 -15.44 7.34 -10.05
CA ILE A 107 -16.22 7.62 -8.84
C ILE A 107 -15.45 8.60 -7.93
N ILE A 108 -14.17 8.33 -7.66
CA ILE A 108 -13.33 9.20 -6.81
C ILE A 108 -13.22 10.60 -7.41
N LEU A 109 -12.97 10.71 -8.72
CA LEU A 109 -12.95 12.01 -9.41
C LEU A 109 -14.29 12.75 -9.30
N GLY A 110 -15.40 12.04 -9.49
CA GLY A 110 -16.74 12.59 -9.31
C GLY A 110 -16.98 13.12 -7.90
N MET A 111 -16.49 12.40 -6.87
CA MET A 111 -16.56 12.85 -5.47
C MET A 111 -15.80 14.16 -5.25
N TYR A 112 -14.61 14.31 -5.81
CA TYR A 112 -13.81 15.54 -5.66
C TYR A 112 -14.36 16.73 -6.44
N ILE A 113 -14.97 16.49 -7.60
CA ILE A 113 -15.67 17.54 -8.34
C ILE A 113 -16.90 18.01 -7.58
N TYR A 114 -17.66 17.09 -6.98
CA TYR A 114 -18.86 17.41 -6.23
C TYR A 114 -18.56 18.11 -4.89
N ASN A 115 -17.55 17.63 -4.17
CA ASN A 115 -17.13 18.21 -2.90
C ASN A 115 -15.59 18.23 -2.78
N ASN A 116 -15.01 19.38 -3.08
CA ASN A 116 -13.56 19.60 -3.00
C ASN A 116 -13.01 19.50 -1.56
N GLN A 117 -13.85 19.63 -0.52
CA GLN A 117 -13.39 19.48 0.86
C GLN A 117 -12.93 18.04 1.15
N LEU A 118 -13.45 17.05 0.42
CA LEU A 118 -13.04 15.65 0.55
C LEU A 118 -11.56 15.42 0.21
N PHE A 119 -10.92 16.33 -0.53
CA PHE A 119 -9.50 16.26 -0.88
C PHE A 119 -8.57 16.72 0.25
N TRP A 120 -9.09 17.48 1.21
CA TRP A 120 -8.29 18.03 2.31
C TRP A 120 -8.35 17.16 3.58
N GLN A 121 -9.05 16.02 3.52
CA GLN A 121 -9.25 15.09 4.61
C GLN A 121 -9.15 13.64 4.11
N PHE A 122 -9.11 12.67 5.02
CA PHE A 122 -9.14 11.26 4.61
C PHE A 122 -10.46 10.91 3.92
N ASN A 123 -10.41 10.60 2.63
CA ASN A 123 -11.57 10.09 1.91
C ASN A 123 -11.75 8.60 2.23
N LEU A 124 -12.59 8.30 3.22
CA LEU A 124 -12.86 6.93 3.67
C LEU A 124 -13.35 6.00 2.56
N PHE A 125 -14.14 6.52 1.62
CA PHE A 125 -14.62 5.73 0.49
C PHE A 125 -13.47 5.32 -0.43
N GLU A 126 -12.59 6.27 -0.78
CA GLU A 126 -11.38 5.98 -1.56
C GLU A 126 -10.53 4.90 -0.88
N ILE A 127 -10.24 5.09 0.41
CA ILE A 127 -9.38 4.20 1.19
C ILE A 127 -9.98 2.78 1.21
N ALA A 128 -11.27 2.67 1.53
CA ALA A 128 -11.95 1.38 1.62
C ALA A 128 -12.03 0.69 0.25
N MET A 129 -12.48 1.40 -0.79
CA MET A 129 -12.71 0.79 -2.10
C MET A 129 -11.41 0.34 -2.78
N THR A 130 -10.37 1.17 -2.75
CA THR A 130 -9.07 0.80 -3.32
C THR A 130 -8.45 -0.38 -2.58
N SER A 131 -8.51 -0.39 -1.24
CA SER A 131 -7.99 -1.47 -0.40
C SER A 131 -8.72 -2.79 -0.62
N VAL A 132 -10.05 -2.79 -0.60
CA VAL A 132 -10.88 -3.99 -0.78
C VAL A 132 -10.61 -4.65 -2.14
N LEU A 133 -10.50 -3.86 -3.20
CA LEU A 133 -10.21 -4.40 -4.53
C LEU A 133 -8.82 -5.05 -4.62
N LEU A 134 -7.79 -4.40 -4.06
CA LEU A 134 -6.45 -5.00 -3.99
C LEU A 134 -6.44 -6.28 -3.17
N ILE A 135 -7.15 -6.31 -2.03
CA ILE A 135 -7.30 -7.52 -1.20
C ILE A 135 -7.94 -8.64 -2.02
N ILE A 136 -9.02 -8.36 -2.75
CA ILE A 136 -9.68 -9.35 -3.64
C ILE A 136 -8.70 -9.86 -4.70
N TYR A 137 -7.92 -8.98 -5.33
CA TYR A 137 -6.92 -9.39 -6.32
C TYR A 137 -5.84 -10.29 -5.73
N ALA A 138 -5.35 -9.96 -4.54
CA ALA A 138 -4.37 -10.79 -3.86
C ALA A 138 -4.95 -12.14 -3.43
N LEU A 139 -6.19 -12.21 -2.96
CA LEU A 139 -6.84 -13.47 -2.63
C LEU A 139 -7.01 -14.36 -3.87
N ILE A 140 -7.45 -13.79 -5.00
CA ILE A 140 -7.52 -14.50 -6.28
C ILE A 140 -6.14 -14.97 -6.74
N HIS A 141 -5.11 -14.13 -6.58
CA HIS A 141 -3.74 -14.51 -6.90
C HIS A 141 -3.28 -15.70 -6.03
N LEU A 142 -3.44 -15.61 -4.71
CA LEU A 142 -3.09 -16.68 -3.79
C LEU A 142 -3.84 -17.98 -4.10
N SER A 143 -5.14 -17.92 -4.40
CA SER A 143 -5.93 -19.12 -4.76
C SER A 143 -5.44 -19.75 -6.06
N ASN A 144 -5.03 -18.93 -7.05
CA ASN A 144 -4.49 -19.43 -8.32
C ASN A 144 -3.08 -20.00 -8.19
N THR A 145 -2.34 -19.64 -7.13
CA THR A 145 -0.95 -20.03 -6.91
C THR A 145 -0.81 -21.13 -5.85
N MET A 146 -1.86 -21.43 -5.07
CA MET A 146 -1.89 -22.55 -4.11
C MET A 146 -1.47 -23.87 -4.78
N GLY A 147 -0.46 -24.52 -4.22
CA GLY A 147 0.08 -25.79 -4.75
C GLY A 147 1.05 -25.65 -5.93
N THR A 148 1.40 -24.43 -6.35
CA THR A 148 2.37 -24.17 -7.43
C THR A 148 3.56 -23.32 -6.95
N LYS A 149 4.35 -22.75 -7.87
CA LYS A 149 5.52 -21.91 -7.55
C LYS A 149 5.09 -20.63 -6.82
N LYS A 150 5.81 -20.25 -5.75
CA LYS A 150 5.55 -19.06 -4.92
C LYS A 150 5.89 -17.72 -5.62
N LYS A 151 5.33 -17.44 -6.80
CA LYS A 151 5.52 -16.15 -7.48
C LYS A 151 4.78 -15.05 -6.71
N TYR A 152 5.48 -14.03 -6.19
CA TYR A 152 4.85 -12.88 -5.51
C TYR A 152 3.93 -13.26 -4.34
N PHE A 153 4.22 -14.39 -3.69
CA PHE A 153 3.39 -14.95 -2.63
C PHE A 153 3.48 -14.10 -1.36
N TYR A 154 4.70 -13.80 -0.90
CA TYR A 154 4.93 -13.02 0.32
C TYR A 154 4.46 -11.57 0.12
N LEU A 155 4.65 -11.01 -1.07
CA LEU A 155 4.07 -9.71 -1.44
C LEU A 155 2.55 -9.71 -1.24
N SER A 156 1.85 -10.72 -1.78
CA SER A 156 0.39 -10.81 -1.70
C SER A 156 -0.11 -10.99 -0.27
N VAL A 157 0.53 -11.87 0.51
CA VAL A 157 0.15 -12.12 1.92
C VAL A 157 0.38 -10.88 2.77
N GLY A 158 1.57 -10.26 2.66
CA GLY A 158 1.89 -9.04 3.41
C GLY A 158 0.95 -7.88 3.05
N MET A 159 0.61 -7.75 1.76
CA MET A 159 -0.30 -6.71 1.29
C MET A 159 -1.73 -6.91 1.81
N ILE A 160 -2.26 -8.14 1.81
CA ILE A 160 -3.58 -8.44 2.39
C ILE A 160 -3.60 -8.05 3.86
N LEU A 161 -2.60 -8.49 4.63
CA LEU A 161 -2.51 -8.19 6.06
C LEU A 161 -2.50 -6.69 6.33
N TYR A 162 -1.61 -5.96 5.64
CA TYR A 162 -1.51 -4.51 5.80
C TYR A 162 -2.78 -3.78 5.38
N LEU A 163 -3.33 -4.07 4.20
CA LEU A 163 -4.51 -3.35 3.70
C LEU A 163 -5.76 -3.63 4.53
N LEU A 164 -5.95 -4.86 5.00
CA LEU A 164 -7.06 -5.19 5.91
C LEU A 164 -6.93 -4.38 7.20
N CYS A 165 -5.78 -4.45 7.88
CA CYS A 165 -5.61 -3.76 9.15
C CYS A 165 -5.63 -2.23 8.99
N SER A 166 -4.97 -1.71 7.97
CA SER A 166 -4.92 -0.27 7.68
C SER A 166 -6.31 0.29 7.36
N SER A 167 -7.06 -0.35 6.46
CA SER A 167 -8.41 0.12 6.11
C SER A 167 -9.37 0.10 7.30
N LEU A 168 -9.29 -0.91 8.18
CA LEU A 168 -10.07 -0.93 9.42
C LEU A 168 -9.66 0.22 10.35
N ILE A 169 -8.36 0.49 10.51
CA ILE A 169 -7.88 1.63 11.31
C ILE A 169 -8.40 2.95 10.74
N PHE A 170 -8.39 3.16 9.42
CA PHE A 170 -8.92 4.39 8.82
C PHE A 170 -10.44 4.53 8.98
N LEU A 171 -11.17 3.43 8.81
CA LEU A 171 -12.63 3.42 8.98
C LEU A 171 -13.02 3.73 10.43
N PHE A 172 -12.44 3.03 11.40
CA PHE A 172 -12.79 3.19 12.82
C PHE A 172 -12.06 4.32 13.52
N GLY A 173 -10.86 4.70 13.08
CA GLY A 173 -10.09 5.80 13.65
C GLY A 173 -10.68 7.18 13.38
N ASN A 174 -11.53 7.31 12.35
CA ASN A 174 -12.27 8.55 12.07
C ASN A 174 -13.64 8.62 12.78
N TYR A 175 -14.21 7.48 13.19
CA TYR A 175 -15.37 7.48 14.07
C TYR A 175 -14.88 7.61 15.49
N GLU A 176 -15.02 8.80 16.08
CA GLU A 176 -15.12 9.03 17.53
C GLU A 176 -14.73 7.85 18.44
N LEU A 177 -13.44 7.45 18.41
CA LEU A 177 -12.78 6.79 19.55
C LEU A 177 -12.54 7.81 20.71
N VAL A 178 -13.26 8.92 20.62
CA VAL A 178 -13.72 9.90 21.63
C VAL A 178 -14.38 9.25 22.87
N PHE A 179 -14.58 7.92 22.91
CA PHE A 179 -15.00 7.24 24.15
C PHE A 179 -13.85 6.79 25.06
N ILE A 180 -12.60 7.10 24.72
CA ILE A 180 -11.46 7.02 25.66
C ILE A 180 -10.77 8.39 25.64
N GLU A 181 -11.02 9.20 26.66
CA GLU A 181 -10.40 10.50 26.90
C GLU A 181 -8.88 10.35 27.13
N ASP A 182 -8.12 10.21 26.04
CA ASP A 182 -6.68 9.90 25.95
C ASP A 182 -6.31 8.41 25.94
N PRO A 183 -6.41 7.70 24.80
CA PRO A 183 -5.79 6.39 24.69
C PRO A 183 -4.27 6.52 24.91
N TYR A 184 -3.72 5.67 25.79
CA TYR A 184 -2.29 5.64 26.11
C TYR A 184 -1.39 5.39 24.87
N ILE A 185 -1.97 4.81 23.81
CA ILE A 185 -1.32 4.52 22.53
C ILE A 185 -2.23 5.00 21.40
N ASP A 186 -1.67 5.86 20.55
CA ASP A 186 -2.32 6.34 19.34
C ASP A 186 -2.59 5.18 18.36
N ILE A 187 -3.83 5.05 17.86
CA ILE A 187 -4.22 4.01 16.91
C ILE A 187 -3.36 4.06 15.63
N TRP A 188 -2.84 5.24 15.28
CA TRP A 188 -1.93 5.44 14.15
C TRP A 188 -0.62 4.64 14.28
N ILE A 189 -0.16 4.35 15.51
CA ILE A 189 1.03 3.52 15.76
C ILE A 189 0.82 2.10 15.21
N PHE A 190 -0.39 1.54 15.38
CA PHE A 190 -0.69 0.21 14.86
C PHE A 190 -0.63 0.18 13.33
N ASN A 191 -1.10 1.24 12.66
CA ASN A 191 -1.01 1.34 11.21
C ASN A 191 0.45 1.28 10.75
N THR A 192 1.34 2.05 11.41
CA THR A 192 2.78 2.02 11.14
C THR A 192 3.40 0.65 11.42
N LEU A 193 2.98 -0.04 12.49
CA LEU A 193 3.45 -1.39 12.80
C LEU A 193 3.06 -2.40 11.73
N PHE A 194 1.80 -2.41 11.27
CA PHE A 194 1.38 -3.27 10.16
C PHE A 194 2.10 -2.94 8.85
N TYR A 195 2.42 -1.66 8.62
CA TYR A 195 3.22 -1.26 7.49
C TYR A 195 4.66 -1.80 7.57
N ILE A 196 5.29 -1.76 8.74
CA ILE A 196 6.61 -2.38 8.97
C ILE A 196 6.57 -3.88 8.68
N VAL A 197 5.54 -4.58 9.17
CA VAL A 197 5.36 -6.02 8.87
C VAL A 197 5.25 -6.24 7.37
N TYR A 198 4.52 -5.41 6.64
CA TYR A 198 4.45 -5.48 5.18
C TYR A 198 5.81 -5.24 4.50
N GLN A 199 6.61 -4.28 4.98
CA GLN A 199 7.99 -4.09 4.49
C GLN A 199 8.86 -5.33 4.71
N VAL A 200 8.68 -6.06 5.82
CA VAL A 200 9.36 -7.33 6.05
C VAL A 200 8.93 -8.38 5.02
N PHE A 201 7.64 -8.50 4.71
CA PHE A 201 7.16 -9.41 3.66
C PHE A 201 7.72 -9.06 2.28
N ILE A 202 7.80 -7.77 1.93
CA ILE A 202 8.43 -7.29 0.68
C ILE A 202 9.91 -7.70 0.63
N PHE A 203 10.64 -7.53 1.74
CA PHE A 203 12.04 -7.96 1.82
C PHE A 203 12.21 -9.47 1.65
N VAL A 204 11.34 -10.26 2.30
CA VAL A 204 11.32 -11.73 2.16
C VAL A 204 11.04 -12.15 0.72
N GLU A 205 10.10 -11.48 0.03
CA GLU A 205 9.83 -11.72 -1.39
C GLU A 205 11.07 -11.44 -2.26
N TRP A 206 11.73 -10.30 -2.05
CA TRP A 206 12.96 -9.96 -2.77
C TRP A 206 14.04 -11.02 -2.60
N ASN A 207 14.26 -11.48 -1.36
CA ASN A 207 15.24 -12.50 -1.04
C ASN A 207 14.88 -13.85 -1.68
N TYR A 208 13.60 -14.21 -1.67
CA TYR A 208 13.10 -15.43 -2.32
C TYR A 208 13.32 -15.40 -3.84
N ILE A 209 12.96 -14.29 -4.50
CA ILE A 209 13.15 -14.10 -5.94
C ILE A 209 14.63 -14.14 -6.30
N ASN A 210 15.51 -13.52 -5.52
CA ASN A 210 16.94 -13.53 -5.81
C ASN A 210 17.60 -14.89 -5.66
N LYS A 211 17.10 -15.75 -4.76
CA LYS A 211 17.63 -17.10 -4.56
C LYS A 211 17.09 -18.09 -5.59
N ASN A 212 15.80 -17.99 -5.93
CA ASN A 212 15.11 -19.00 -6.73
C ASN A 212 14.80 -18.56 -8.17
N GLY A 213 15.02 -17.29 -8.50
CA GLY A 213 14.61 -16.70 -9.77
C GLY A 213 13.09 -16.46 -9.86
N LEU A 214 12.69 -15.85 -10.98
CA LEU A 214 11.30 -15.81 -11.43
C LEU A 214 11.20 -16.76 -12.62
N ASP A 215 10.98 -18.05 -12.37
CA ASP A 215 10.74 -18.99 -13.47
C ASP A 215 9.41 -18.64 -14.14
N ASP A 216 9.37 -18.45 -15.45
CA ASP A 216 8.13 -18.24 -16.21
C ASP A 216 7.19 -19.47 -16.18
#